data_AF-A0A9E1JJ47-F1
#
_entry.id   AF-A0A9E1JJ47-F1
#
_cell.length_a   1.000
_cell.length_b   1.000
_cell.length_c   1.000
_cell.angle_alpha   90.00
_cell.angle_beta   90.00
_cell.angle_gamma   90.00
#
_symmetry.space_group_name_H-M   'P 1'
#
loop_
_entity.id
_entity.type
_entity.pdbx_description
1 polymer ?
#
loop_
_entity_poly.entity_id
_entity_poly.type
_entity_poly.pdbx_seq_one_letter_code
_entity_poly.pdbx_strand_id
1 'polypeptide(L)'
;MFDYLKKGLLTGVGLALRSKSEIEDLAKEFAEKSKMNQDEAKDFLRECQQKYEDAKTGFDKKIESTIEKTLLKLDLPSRSDIKSLNKRIDDLTKKISELS
;
A
#
# COMPACT_ATOMS: atom_id res chain seq x y z
N MET A 1 -1.45 12.67 28.85
CA MET A 1 -0.95 13.59 27.81
C MET A 1 -0.05 12.86 26.80
N PHE A 2 0.88 12.04 27.25
CA PHE A 2 1.72 11.16 26.42
C PHE A 2 0.92 10.24 25.46
N ASP A 3 -0.16 9.62 25.94
CA ASP A 3 -1.02 8.78 25.10
C ASP A 3 -1.72 9.52 23.96
N TYR A 4 -2.04 10.80 24.14
CA TYR A 4 -2.67 11.61 23.10
C TYR A 4 -1.65 12.01 22.01
N LEU A 5 -0.40 12.24 22.38
CA LEU A 5 0.68 12.49 21.43
C LEU A 5 1.03 11.22 20.65
N LYS A 6 1.10 10.06 21.34
CA LYS A 6 1.31 8.74 20.74
C LYS A 6 0.17 8.40 19.78
N LYS A 7 -1.09 8.65 20.16
CA LYS A 7 -2.25 8.54 19.28
C LYS A 7 -2.18 9.53 18.11
N GLY A 8 -1.75 10.77 18.32
CA GLY A 8 -1.61 11.78 17.27
C GLY A 8 -0.58 11.43 16.19
N LEU A 9 0.59 10.93 16.60
CA LEU A 9 1.60 10.35 15.69
C LEU A 9 0.98 9.16 14.92
N LEU A 10 0.34 8.23 15.63
CA LEU A 10 -0.25 7.02 15.06
C LEU A 10 -1.51 7.27 14.21
N THR A 11 -2.09 8.48 14.22
CA THR A 11 -3.29 8.83 13.42
C THR A 11 -2.92 9.18 11.97
N GLY A 12 -1.63 9.13 11.61
CA GLY A 12 -1.20 8.86 10.23
C GLY A 12 -1.21 10.01 9.24
N VAL A 13 -1.82 11.16 9.55
CA VAL A 13 -1.85 12.30 8.61
C VAL A 13 -0.48 13.02 8.53
N GLY A 14 0.28 13.05 9.63
CA GLY A 14 1.62 13.67 9.66
C GLY A 14 2.78 12.75 9.28
N LEU A 15 2.61 11.43 9.44
CA LEU A 15 3.65 10.42 9.15
C LEU A 15 3.62 9.94 7.69
N ALA A 16 2.45 9.92 7.04
CA ALA A 16 2.33 9.46 5.65
C ALA A 16 3.06 10.34 4.62
N LEU A 17 3.41 11.58 5.00
CA LEU A 17 4.16 12.52 4.15
C LEU A 17 5.67 12.51 4.44
N ARG A 18 6.13 11.70 5.39
CA ARG A 18 7.53 11.67 5.86
C ARG A 18 8.25 10.44 5.32
N SER A 19 9.55 10.59 5.11
CA SER A 19 10.43 9.51 4.71
C SER A 19 10.61 8.49 5.84
N LYS A 20 10.98 7.24 5.48
CA LYS A 20 11.27 6.18 6.46
C LYS A 20 12.30 6.61 7.50
N SER A 21 13.35 7.34 7.08
CA SER A 21 14.37 7.88 7.98
C SER A 21 13.80 8.89 8.98
N GLU A 22 12.93 9.80 8.53
CA GLU A 22 12.32 10.79 9.43
C GLU A 22 11.40 10.14 10.48
N ILE A 23 10.71 9.05 10.11
CA ILE A 23 9.88 8.29 11.04
C ILE A 23 10.75 7.55 12.07
N GLU A 24 11.87 6.98 11.63
CA GLU A 24 12.83 6.33 12.53
C GLU A 24 13.46 7.32 13.50
N ASP A 25 13.84 8.51 13.03
CA ASP A 25 14.45 9.54 13.89
C ASP A 25 13.45 10.11 14.90
N LEU A 26 12.20 10.34 14.48
CA LEU A 26 11.13 10.79 15.37
C LEU A 26 10.81 9.73 16.43
N ALA A 27 10.82 8.45 16.05
CA ALA A 27 10.58 7.36 16.99
C ALA A 27 11.73 7.19 17.99
N LYS A 28 13.00 7.39 17.57
CA LYS A 28 14.16 7.42 18.47
C LYS A 28 14.08 8.59 19.46
N GLU A 29 13.81 9.79 18.96
CA GLU A 29 13.65 11.00 19.79
C GLU A 29 12.54 10.82 20.83
N PHE A 30 11.45 10.16 20.44
CA PHE A 30 10.34 9.85 21.33
C PHE A 30 10.72 8.80 22.39
N ALA A 31 11.45 7.76 22.02
CA ALA A 31 11.95 6.75 22.96
C ALA A 31 12.89 7.38 24.01
N GLU A 32 13.78 8.27 23.58
CA GLU A 32 14.68 9.01 24.48
C GLU A 32 13.91 9.94 25.43
N LYS A 33 13.00 10.76 24.89
CA LYS A 33 12.21 11.72 25.69
C LYS A 33 11.27 11.05 26.68
N SER A 34 10.82 9.84 26.37
CA SER A 34 9.94 9.05 27.25
C SER A 34 10.69 8.27 28.32
N LYS A 35 12.03 8.31 28.33
CA LYS A 35 12.90 7.52 29.22
C LYS A 35 12.57 6.02 29.15
N MET A 36 12.25 5.52 27.97
CA MET A 36 12.09 4.09 27.73
C MET A 36 13.39 3.37 28.05
N ASN A 37 13.28 2.18 28.64
CA ASN A 37 14.44 1.31 28.75
C ASN A 37 14.82 0.77 27.35
N GLN A 38 16.01 0.14 27.23
CA GLN A 38 16.51 -0.31 25.93
C GLN A 38 15.59 -1.31 25.21
N ASP A 39 14.90 -2.16 25.96
CA ASP A 39 14.02 -3.18 25.39
C ASP A 39 12.71 -2.54 24.90
N GLU A 40 12.11 -1.66 25.71
CA GLU A 40 10.92 -0.87 25.34
C GLU A 40 11.17 0.00 24.10
N ALA A 41 12.34 0.64 24.02
CA ALA A 41 12.72 1.47 22.88
C ALA A 41 12.87 0.64 21.60
N LYS A 42 13.49 -0.55 21.69
CA LYS A 42 13.63 -1.48 20.54
C LYS A 42 12.28 -1.97 20.05
N ASP A 43 11.40 -2.36 20.96
CA ASP A 43 10.07 -2.86 20.59
C ASP A 43 9.20 -1.74 19.99
N PHE A 44 9.28 -0.52 20.53
CA PHE A 44 8.58 0.63 19.97
C PHE A 44 9.05 0.99 18.55
N LEU A 45 10.36 0.96 18.31
CA LEU A 45 10.92 1.21 16.97
C LEU A 45 10.47 0.14 15.96
N ARG A 46 10.48 -1.13 16.37
CA ARG A 46 10.00 -2.24 15.55
C ARG A 46 8.51 -2.08 15.22
N GLU A 47 7.68 -1.71 16.19
CA GLU A 47 6.25 -1.46 15.97
C GLU A 47 6.02 -0.32 14.97
N CYS A 48 6.79 0.77 15.08
CA CYS A 48 6.71 1.91 14.15
C CYS A 48 7.11 1.50 12.73
N GLN A 49 8.18 0.74 12.57
CA GLN A 49 8.61 0.22 11.28
C GLN A 49 7.55 -0.69 10.66
N GLN A 50 6.97 -1.62 11.44
CA GLN A 50 5.93 -2.51 10.95
C GLN A 50 4.68 -1.73 10.49
N LYS A 51 4.21 -0.78 11.30
CA LYS A 51 3.06 0.06 10.93
C LYS A 51 3.32 0.91 9.69
N TYR A 52 4.55 1.36 9.48
CA TYR A 52 4.92 2.08 8.26
C TYR A 52 4.81 1.18 7.01
N GLU A 53 5.36 -0.04 7.06
CA GLU A 53 5.29 -0.98 5.93
C GLU A 53 3.84 -1.41 5.63
N ASP A 54 3.02 -1.62 6.67
CA ASP A 54 1.59 -1.92 6.52
C ASP A 54 0.84 -0.74 5.87
N ALA A 55 1.10 0.49 6.33
CA ALA A 55 0.49 1.69 5.77
C ALA A 55 0.90 1.91 4.31
N LYS A 56 2.17 1.68 3.97
CA LYS A 56 2.68 1.76 2.60
C LYS A 56 2.00 0.74 1.69
N THR A 57 1.93 -0.52 2.13
CA THR A 57 1.26 -1.59 1.37
C THR A 57 -0.23 -1.29 1.15
N GLY A 58 -0.92 -0.77 2.17
CA GLY A 58 -2.31 -0.34 2.06
C GLY A 58 -2.51 0.83 1.10
N PHE A 59 -1.58 1.78 1.10
CA PHE A 59 -1.58 2.92 0.19
C PHE A 59 -1.36 2.48 -1.27
N ASP A 60 -0.38 1.62 -1.54
CA ASP A 60 -0.08 1.09 -2.88
C ASP A 60 -1.32 0.38 -3.46
N LYS A 61 -1.97 -0.51 -2.69
CA LYS A 61 -3.22 -1.16 -3.10
C LYS A 61 -4.35 -0.18 -3.39
N LYS A 62 -4.45 0.90 -2.61
CA LYS A 62 -5.48 1.92 -2.81
C LYS A 62 -5.23 2.72 -4.08
N ILE A 63 -3.97 3.03 -4.39
CA ILE A 63 -3.59 3.64 -5.65
C ILE A 63 -3.93 2.73 -6.81
N GLU A 64 -3.50 1.46 -6.78
CA GLU A 64 -3.79 0.49 -7.84
C GLU A 64 -5.29 0.39 -8.12
N SER A 65 -6.10 0.21 -7.08
CA SER A 65 -7.57 0.15 -7.21
C SER A 65 -8.17 1.46 -7.75
N THR A 66 -7.60 2.61 -7.39
CA THR A 66 -8.07 3.91 -7.88
C THR A 66 -7.76 4.09 -9.36
N ILE A 67 -6.56 3.70 -9.80
CA ILE A 67 -6.16 3.73 -11.20
C ILE A 67 -7.05 2.77 -12.00
N GLU A 68 -7.21 1.53 -11.55
CA GLU A 68 -8.06 0.52 -12.20
C GLU A 68 -9.49 1.04 -12.39
N LYS A 69 -10.11 1.58 -11.32
CA LYS A 69 -11.45 2.17 -11.39
C LYS A 69 -11.53 3.37 -12.33
N THR A 70 -10.47 4.16 -12.42
CA THR A 70 -10.43 5.33 -13.32
C THR A 70 -10.35 4.88 -14.77
N LEU A 71 -9.50 3.89 -15.08
CA LEU A 71 -9.41 3.32 -16.43
C LEU A 71 -10.75 2.72 -16.87
N LEU A 72 -11.42 1.98 -15.99
CA LEU A 72 -12.77 1.45 -16.25
C LEU A 72 -13.80 2.56 -16.51
N LYS A 73 -13.74 3.67 -15.76
CA LYS A 73 -14.64 4.82 -15.98
C LYS A 73 -14.39 5.54 -17.31
N LEU A 74 -13.18 5.46 -17.84
CA LEU A 74 -12.82 6.01 -19.15
C LEU A 74 -13.09 5.03 -20.30
N ASP A 75 -13.74 3.90 -20.01
CA ASP A 75 -14.05 2.84 -20.97
C ASP A 75 -12.77 2.27 -21.64
N LEU A 76 -11.65 2.29 -20.91
CA LEU A 76 -10.37 1.76 -21.37
C LEU A 76 -10.23 0.28 -20.97
N PRO A 77 -10.13 -0.65 -21.93
CA PRO A 77 -9.97 -2.07 -21.62
C PRO A 77 -8.58 -2.36 -21.04
N SER A 78 -8.53 -3.29 -20.09
CA SER A 78 -7.27 -3.79 -19.54
C SER A 78 -6.56 -4.72 -20.54
N ARG A 79 -5.26 -4.96 -20.31
CA ARG A 79 -4.50 -5.95 -21.09
C ARG A 79 -5.10 -7.36 -20.97
N SER A 80 -5.67 -7.71 -19.83
CA SER A 80 -6.39 -8.97 -19.62
C SER A 80 -7.64 -9.07 -20.50
N ASP A 81 -8.40 -7.98 -20.63
CA ASP A 81 -9.61 -7.96 -21.46
C ASP A 81 -9.25 -8.22 -22.93
N ILE A 82 -8.20 -7.55 -23.43
CA ILE A 82 -7.69 -7.76 -24.79
C ILE A 82 -7.22 -9.20 -25.00
N LYS A 83 -6.48 -9.76 -24.03
CA LYS A 83 -5.99 -11.15 -24.12
C LYS A 83 -7.15 -12.16 -24.10
N SER A 84 -8.18 -11.91 -23.30
CA SER A 84 -9.40 -12.70 -23.26
C SER A 84 -10.15 -12.66 -24.59
N LEU A 85 -10.23 -11.46 -25.19
CA LEU A 85 -10.85 -11.27 -26.50
C LEU A 85 -10.10 -12.03 -27.59
N ASN A 86 -8.77 -11.92 -27.64
CA ASN A 86 -7.93 -12.63 -28.60
C ASN A 86 -8.08 -14.14 -28.47
N LYS A 87 -8.08 -14.69 -27.24
CA LYS A 87 -8.30 -16.11 -27.03
C LYS A 87 -9.66 -16.58 -27.58
N ARG A 88 -10.71 -15.80 -27.35
CA ARG A 88 -12.05 -16.09 -27.90
C ARG A 88 -12.04 -16.06 -29.43
N ILE A 89 -11.32 -15.12 -30.04
CA ILE A 89 -11.14 -15.05 -31.50
C ILE A 89 -10.42 -16.29 -32.02
N ASP A 90 -9.34 -16.71 -31.36
CA ASP A 90 -8.58 -17.91 -31.73
C ASP A 90 -9.46 -19.18 -31.64
N ASP A 91 -10.20 -19.34 -30.54
CA ASP A 91 -11.10 -20.47 -30.32
C ASP A 91 -12.23 -20.52 -31.37
N LEU A 92 -12.80 -19.35 -31.73
CA LEU A 92 -13.81 -19.25 -32.77
C LEU A 92 -13.23 -19.56 -34.16
N THR A 93 -12.05 -19.04 -34.45
CA THR A 93 -11.33 -19.29 -35.72
C THR A 93 -11.09 -20.78 -35.90
N LYS A 94 -10.60 -21.45 -34.84
CA LYS A 94 -10.38 -22.89 -34.85
C LYS A 94 -11.66 -23.68 -35.13
N LYS A 95 -12.77 -23.35 -34.46
CA LYS A 95 -14.07 -24.00 -34.69
C LYS A 95 -14.58 -23.83 -36.12
N ILE A 96 -14.41 -22.64 -36.70
CA ILE A 96 -14.82 -22.37 -38.08
C ILE A 96 -13.99 -23.22 -39.05
N SER A 97 -12.67 -23.32 -38.83
CA SER A 97 -11.79 -24.17 -39.65
C SER A 97 -12.07 -25.67 -39.51
N GLU A 98 -12.59 -26.12 -38.37
CA GLU A 98 -13.03 -27.52 -38.17
C GLU A 98 -14.38 -27.82 -38.84
N LEU A 99 -15.16 -26.78 -39.18
CA LEU A 99 -16.46 -26.89 -39.86
C LEU A 99 -16.37 -26.71 -41.39
N SER A 100 -15.24 -26.23 -41.91
CA SER A 100 -14.96 -26.08 -43.35
C SER A 100 -14.20 -27.28 -43.90
#